data_AF-A0A3N5UDH6-F1
#
_entry.id   AF-A0A3N5UDH6-F1
#
_cell.length_a   1.000
_cell.length_b   1.000
_cell.length_c   1.000
_cell.angle_alpha   90.00
_cell.angle_beta   90.00
_cell.angle_gamma   90.00
#
_symmetry.space_group_name_H-M   'P 1'
#
loop_
_entity.id
_entity.type
_entity.pdbx_description
1 polymer ?
#
loop_
_entity_poly.entity_id
_entity_poly.type
_entity_poly.pdbx_seq_one_letter_code
_entity_poly.pdbx_strand_id
1 'polypeptide(L)'
;MNTRTDTLKGDYTLAEEIDWEAAYKEYLPRVYNFFCYRVSDESLAEDLTAGTFEKAWRARSRFRRDLSAFSTWLFTIARNVAA
;
A
#
# COMPACT_ATOMS: atom_id res chain seq x y z
N MET A 1 -19.73 19.14 39.53
CA MET A 1 -18.89 19.46 38.36
C MET A 1 -18.47 18.15 37.71
N ASN A 2 -19.14 17.74 36.63
CA ASN A 2 -18.84 16.49 35.94
C ASN A 2 -18.79 16.73 34.43
N THR A 3 -17.62 16.56 33.83
CA THR A 3 -17.29 16.19 32.44
C THR A 3 -15.75 16.14 32.42
N ARG A 4 -15.03 15.07 32.12
CA ARG A 4 -15.09 14.16 30.96
C ARG A 4 -14.46 12.83 31.43
N THR A 5 -15.19 11.70 31.43
CA THR A 5 -14.95 10.58 30.49
C THR A 5 -13.47 10.43 30.13
N ASP A 6 -12.77 9.40 30.64
CA ASP A 6 -12.61 8.11 29.94
C ASP A 6 -12.19 8.34 28.47
N THR A 7 -11.00 7.98 28.01
CA THR A 7 -10.62 6.59 27.77
C THR A 7 -9.11 6.47 27.56
N LEU A 8 -8.57 5.39 28.12
CA LEU A 8 -7.31 4.71 27.80
C LEU A 8 -6.93 4.81 26.30
N LYS A 9 -5.92 5.60 25.94
CA LYS A 9 -5.27 5.59 24.59
C LYS A 9 -3.87 4.98 24.60
N GLY A 10 -3.59 4.08 25.56
CA GLY A 10 -2.25 3.54 25.77
C GLY A 10 -1.94 2.28 24.97
N ASP A 11 -2.84 1.27 24.98
CA ASP A 11 -2.38 -0.11 24.80
C ASP A 11 -3.29 -1.02 23.95
N TYR A 12 -4.15 -0.50 23.08
CA TYR A 12 -4.97 -1.36 22.20
C TYR A 12 -4.84 -1.00 20.70
N THR A 13 -4.32 -1.98 19.95
CA THR A 13 -4.33 -2.20 18.49
C THR A 13 -3.39 -1.40 17.56
N LEU A 14 -2.07 -1.44 17.80
CA LEU A 14 -1.08 -1.41 16.70
C LEU A 14 -0.60 -2.83 16.33
N ALA A 15 -1.37 -3.85 16.72
CA ALA A 15 -1.13 -5.20 16.25
C ALA A 15 -1.40 -5.24 14.74
N GLU A 16 -0.31 -5.34 13.97
CA GLU A 16 -0.24 -5.67 12.54
C GLU A 16 -0.44 -4.54 11.51
N GLU A 17 -0.10 -3.29 11.82
CA GLU A 17 0.12 -2.32 10.75
C GLU A 17 1.36 -2.71 9.93
N ILE A 18 1.27 -2.69 8.59
CA ILE A 18 2.44 -2.86 7.73
C ILE A 18 3.42 -1.71 7.98
N ASP A 19 4.70 -2.04 8.10
CA ASP A 19 5.77 -1.07 7.89
C ASP A 19 5.75 -0.64 6.41
N TRP A 20 5.08 0.48 6.16
CA TRP A 20 4.91 1.02 4.82
C TRP A 20 6.21 1.51 4.20
N GLU A 21 7.17 1.96 5.01
CA GLU A 21 8.45 2.42 4.49
C GLU A 21 9.27 1.22 4.00
N ALA A 22 9.34 0.15 4.79
CA ALA A 22 9.99 -1.09 4.38
C ALA A 22 9.30 -1.72 3.16
N ALA A 23 7.96 -1.77 3.17
CA ALA A 23 7.20 -2.28 2.04
C ALA A 23 7.43 -1.43 0.77
N TYR A 24 7.42 -0.10 0.88
CA TYR A 24 7.70 0.76 -0.26
C TYR A 24 9.08 0.48 -0.85
N LYS A 25 10.13 0.45 -0.01
CA LYS A 25 11.51 0.18 -0.46
C LYS A 25 11.65 -1.19 -1.11
N GLU A 26 10.99 -2.22 -0.57
CA GLU A 26 11.04 -3.58 -1.14
C GLU A 26 10.32 -3.68 -2.49
N TYR A 27 9.12 -3.10 -2.58
CA TYR A 27 8.23 -3.34 -3.71
C TYR A 27 8.34 -2.31 -4.82
N LEU A 28 8.89 -1.11 -4.56
CA LEU A 28 9.10 -0.08 -5.58
C LEU A 28 9.82 -0.61 -6.83
N PRO A 29 11.01 -1.22 -6.73
CA PRO A 29 11.70 -1.75 -7.92
C PRO A 29 10.93 -2.88 -8.60
N ARG A 30 10.15 -3.67 -7.85
CA ARG A 30 9.38 -4.80 -8.40
C ARG A 30 8.17 -4.31 -9.21
N VAL A 31 7.46 -3.31 -8.71
CA VAL A 31 6.32 -2.70 -9.41
C VAL A 31 6.79 -1.92 -10.62
N TYR A 32 7.87 -1.16 -10.49
CA TYR A 32 8.49 -0.45 -11.61
C TYR A 32 8.87 -1.41 -12.74
N ASN A 33 9.67 -2.45 -12.44
CA ASN A 33 10.07 -3.44 -13.44
C ASN A 33 8.87 -4.15 -14.08
N PHE A 34 7.82 -4.43 -13.31
CA PHE A 34 6.59 -5.00 -13.85
C PHE A 34 5.93 -4.12 -14.91
N PHE A 35 5.94 -2.80 -14.74
CA PHE A 35 5.47 -1.88 -15.78
C PHE A 35 6.47 -1.73 -16.92
N CYS A 36 7.78 -1.67 -16.68
CA CYS A 36 8.79 -1.65 -17.74
C CYS A 36 8.70 -2.85 -18.69
N TYR A 37 8.26 -4.02 -18.21
CA TYR A 37 8.03 -5.19 -19.08
C TYR A 37 6.72 -5.11 -19.90
N ARG A 38 5.81 -4.21 -19.56
CA ARG A 38 4.50 -4.06 -20.22
C ARG A 38 4.40 -2.85 -21.13
N VAL A 39 5.05 -1.75 -20.75
CA VAL A 39 5.07 -0.52 -21.51
C VAL A 39 6.47 -0.28 -22.05
N SER A 40 6.59 0.20 -23.28
CA SER A 40 7.89 0.55 -23.88
C SER A 40 8.36 1.96 -23.50
N ASP A 41 7.55 2.69 -22.74
CA ASP A 41 7.81 4.06 -22.31
C ASP A 41 8.16 4.06 -20.82
N GLU A 42 9.36 4.57 -20.51
CA GLU A 42 9.90 4.64 -19.15
C GLU A 42 9.10 5.61 -18.28
N SER A 43 8.75 6.79 -18.80
CA SER A 43 7.97 7.79 -18.08
C SER A 43 6.58 7.26 -17.75
N LEU A 44 5.96 6.52 -18.68
CA LEU A 44 4.69 5.85 -18.41
C LEU A 44 4.84 4.79 -17.31
N ALA A 45 5.95 4.04 -17.28
CA ALA A 45 6.21 3.06 -16.21
C ALA A 45 6.38 3.74 -14.83
N GLU A 46 7.06 4.88 -14.77
CA GLU A 46 7.18 5.70 -13.55
C GLU A 46 5.81 6.19 -13.07
N ASP A 47 5.00 6.75 -13.96
CA ASP A 47 3.66 7.26 -13.65
C ASP A 47 2.72 6.15 -13.14
N LEU A 48 2.72 4.99 -13.80
CA LEU A 48 1.93 3.82 -13.37
C LEU A 48 2.40 3.29 -12.01
N THR A 49 3.71 3.33 -11.75
CA THR A 49 4.29 2.95 -10.46
C THR A 49 3.82 3.90 -9.36
N ALA A 50 3.95 5.21 -9.57
CA ALA A 50 3.50 6.23 -8.64
C ALA A 50 1.99 6.10 -8.35
N GLY A 51 1.17 5.96 -9.39
CA GLY A 51 -0.28 5.77 -9.26
C GLY A 51 -0.67 4.49 -8.53
N THR A 52 0.13 3.42 -8.67
CA THR A 52 -0.07 2.18 -7.91
C THR A 52 0.14 2.39 -6.42
N PHE A 53 1.26 3.01 -6.04
CA PHE A 53 1.56 3.29 -4.63
C PHE A 53 0.62 4.32 -4.01
N GLU A 54 0.16 5.31 -4.78
CA GLU A 54 -0.86 6.26 -4.32
C GLU A 54 -2.18 5.55 -3.98
N LYS A 55 -2.67 4.69 -4.88
CA LYS A 55 -3.88 3.90 -4.64
C LYS A 55 -3.71 2.94 -3.46
N ALA A 56 -2.55 2.28 -3.35
CA ALA A 56 -2.23 1.42 -2.21
C ALA A 56 -2.23 2.21 -0.90
N TRP A 57 -1.61 3.38 -0.86
CA TRP A 57 -1.58 4.24 0.32
C TRP A 57 -2.98 4.68 0.75
N ARG A 58 -3.85 5.04 -0.20
CA ARG A 58 -5.25 5.39 0.08
C ARG A 58 -6.06 4.21 0.61
N ALA A 59 -5.76 2.99 0.14
CA ALA A 59 -6.46 1.77 0.53
C ALA A 59 -5.84 1.05 1.74
N ARG A 60 -4.74 1.56 2.31
CA ARG A 60 -3.95 0.90 3.36
C ARG A 60 -4.74 0.46 4.59
N SER A 61 -5.70 1.28 5.02
CA SER A 61 -6.52 1.00 6.20
C SER A 61 -7.51 -0.15 5.98
N ARG A 62 -7.75 -0.53 4.72
CA ARG A 62 -8.63 -1.64 4.33
C ARG A 62 -7.85 -2.91 4.01
N PHE A 63 -6.52 -2.85 3.95
CA PHE A 63 -5.71 -4.02 3.68
C PHE A 63 -5.71 -4.95 4.89
N ARG A 64 -5.88 -6.24 4.61
CA ARG A 64 -6.10 -7.31 5.59
C ARG A 64 -5.05 -8.39 5.34
N ARG A 65 -4.04 -8.45 6.22
CA ARG A 65 -2.92 -9.42 6.13
C ARG A 65 -3.39 -10.86 6.25
N ASP A 66 -4.52 -11.10 6.91
CA ASP A 66 -5.16 -12.40 7.04
C ASP A 66 -5.73 -12.94 5.71
N LEU A 67 -6.10 -12.05 4.79
CA LEU A 67 -6.75 -12.44 3.53
C LEU A 67 -5.78 -12.57 2.35
N SER A 68 -4.67 -11.83 2.35
CA SER A 68 -3.70 -11.88 1.27
C SER A 68 -2.33 -11.33 1.67
N ALA A 69 -1.28 -11.86 1.02
CA ALA A 69 0.05 -11.25 1.09
C ALA A 69 0.02 -9.84 0.49
N PHE A 70 0.81 -8.92 1.05
CA PHE A 70 0.91 -7.53 0.58
C PHE A 70 1.26 -7.45 -0.91
N SER A 71 2.19 -8.29 -1.37
CA SER A 71 2.58 -8.40 -2.78
C SER A 71 1.38 -8.70 -3.68
N THR A 72 0.54 -9.67 -3.31
CA THR A 72 -0.62 -10.09 -4.10
C THR A 72 -1.65 -8.97 -4.22
N TRP A 73 -1.89 -8.28 -3.10
CA TRP A 73 -2.79 -7.13 -3.08
C TRP A 73 -2.23 -5.94 -3.89
N LEU A 74 -0.95 -5.62 -3.73
CA LEU A 74 -0.27 -4.53 -4.45
C LEU A 74 -0.26 -4.78 -5.97
N PHE A 75 0.08 -5.98 -6.43
CA PHE A 75 0.06 -6.32 -7.86
C PHE A 75 -1.36 -6.42 -8.43
N THR A 76 -2.39 -6.57 -7.59
CA THR A 76 -3.78 -6.42 -8.02
C THR A 76 -4.10 -4.97 -8.32
N ILE A 77 -3.65 -4.04 -7.46
CA ILE A 77 -3.76 -2.61 -7.72
C ILE A 77 -2.99 -2.24 -8.99
N ALA A 78 -1.74 -2.71 -9.14
CA ALA A 78 -0.91 -2.45 -10.32
C ALA A 78 -1.58 -2.90 -11.62
N ARG A 79 -2.22 -4.08 -11.62
CA ARG A 79 -2.98 -4.58 -12.78
C ARG A 79 -4.19 -3.69 -13.11
N ASN A 80 -4.88 -3.18 -12.10
CA ASN A 80 -6.03 -2.28 -12.30
C ASN A 80 -5.64 -0.86 -12.71
N VAL A 81 -4.38 -0.46 -12.52
CA VAL A 81 -3.87 0.85 -12.94
C VAL A 81 -3.44 0.84 -14.41
N ALA A 82 -2.96 -0.30 -14.91
CA ALA A 82 -2.58 -0.50 -16.32
C ALA A 82 -3.72 -1.01 -17.22
N ALA A 83 -4.93 -1.16 -16.68
CA ALA A 83 -6.14 -1.50 -17.43
C ALA A 83 -6.86 -0.22 -17.85
#